data_AF-K5BF15-F1
#
_entry.id   AF-K5BF15-F1
#
_cell.length_a   1.000
_cell.length_b   1.000
_cell.length_c   1.000
_cell.angle_alpha   90.00
_cell.angle_beta   90.00
_cell.angle_gamma   90.00
#
_symmetry.space_group_name_H-M   'P 1'
#
loop_
_entity.id
_entity.type
_entity.pdbx_description
1 polymer ?
#
loop_
_entity_poly.entity_id
_entity_poly.type
_entity_poly.pdbx_seq_one_letter_code
_entity_poly.pdbx_strand_id
1 'polypeptide(L)'
;MTPRDRLPELTDTIVVAAFEGWNDAGDAASDAVEHLDAIWEAKQILEIDDESYYDYQVNRPVIRQVDGVTRELVWPSMRISHCRPPGSNRDIVLMNGVEPNMRWRTFCAELLAIADKLNVQTVVILGALLADTPHTRPVPGVRGG
;
A
#
# COMPACT_ATOMS: atom_id res chain seq x y z
N MET A 1 1.82 5.31 -28.21
CA MET A 1 0.66 4.61 -27.62
C MET A 1 1.19 3.86 -26.42
N THR A 2 1.17 4.48 -25.24
CA THR A 2 1.73 3.92 -24.00
C THR A 2 0.73 2.90 -23.45
N PRO A 3 1.13 1.68 -23.05
CA PRO A 3 0.22 0.68 -22.51
C PRO A 3 -0.20 1.07 -21.09
N ARG A 4 -1.11 2.04 -20.96
CA ARG A 4 -1.99 2.17 -19.80
C ARG A 4 -3.22 1.32 -20.07
N ASP A 5 -3.77 0.72 -19.02
CA ASP A 5 -5.16 0.21 -18.94
C ASP A 5 -5.43 -1.28 -19.17
N ARG A 6 -4.50 -2.19 -18.86
CA ARG A 6 -4.92 -3.58 -18.59
C ARG A 6 -4.39 -4.07 -17.25
N LEU A 7 -5.26 -4.00 -16.24
CA LEU A 7 -5.06 -4.71 -14.99
C LEU A 7 -4.94 -6.22 -15.28
N PRO A 8 -4.10 -6.95 -14.53
CA PRO A 8 -3.99 -8.39 -14.71
C PRO A 8 -5.32 -9.08 -14.37
N GLU A 9 -5.64 -10.15 -15.10
CA GLU A 9 -6.73 -11.05 -14.71
C GLU A 9 -6.22 -11.94 -13.56
N LEU A 10 -6.71 -11.68 -12.35
CA LEU A 10 -6.31 -12.38 -11.14
C LEU A 10 -7.42 -13.33 -10.66
N THR A 11 -7.01 -14.37 -9.94
CA THR A 11 -7.92 -15.39 -9.38
C THR A 11 -7.63 -15.64 -7.91
N ASP A 12 -8.67 -15.87 -7.11
CA ASP A 12 -8.55 -16.14 -5.65
C ASP A 12 -7.70 -15.08 -4.93
N THR A 13 -7.99 -13.81 -5.24
CA THR A 13 -7.13 -12.66 -4.93
C THR A 13 -7.40 -12.09 -3.55
N ILE A 14 -6.33 -11.80 -2.82
CA ILE A 14 -6.36 -11.13 -1.51
C ILE A 14 -5.65 -9.79 -1.62
N VAL A 15 -6.23 -8.74 -1.05
CA VAL A 15 -5.56 -7.46 -0.85
C VAL A 15 -4.97 -7.41 0.55
N VAL A 16 -3.71 -6.98 0.64
CA VAL A 16 -3.09 -6.53 1.89
C VAL A 16 -2.77 -5.06 1.74
N ALA A 17 -3.42 -4.22 2.56
CA ALA A 17 -3.26 -2.78 2.52
C ALA A 17 -2.57 -2.27 3.78
N ALA A 18 -1.57 -1.41 3.62
CA ALA A 18 -0.99 -0.61 4.70
C ALA A 18 -1.01 0.87 4.28
N PHE A 19 -1.15 1.75 5.27
CA PHE A 19 -1.13 3.18 5.06
C PHE A 19 -0.08 3.81 5.96
N GLU A 20 0.82 4.58 5.36
CA GLU A 20 1.83 5.34 6.08
C GLU A 20 1.17 6.47 6.87
N GLY A 21 1.62 6.74 8.11
CA GLY A 21 1.16 7.87 8.91
C GLY A 21 0.74 7.52 10.33
N TRP A 22 -0.34 8.14 10.83
CA TRP A 22 -0.76 8.04 12.24
C TRP A 22 -1.18 6.62 12.65
N ASN A 23 -1.63 5.82 11.69
CA ASN A 23 -1.97 4.40 11.87
C ASN A 23 -0.75 3.45 11.78
N ASP A 24 0.47 3.99 11.65
CA ASP A 24 1.70 3.23 11.52
C ASP A 24 2.72 3.55 12.63
N ALA A 25 2.41 3.09 13.84
CA ALA A 25 3.32 3.23 14.98
C ALA A 25 4.68 2.57 14.70
N GLY A 26 5.69 3.39 14.42
CA GLY A 26 7.06 2.96 14.19
C GLY A 26 7.27 2.27 12.84
N ASP A 27 6.50 2.66 11.82
CA ASP A 27 6.58 2.19 10.43
C ASP A 27 6.29 0.67 10.25
N ALA A 28 5.82 -0.02 11.28
CA ALA A 28 5.68 -1.47 11.31
C ALA A 28 4.70 -2.06 10.27
N ALA A 29 3.61 -1.36 9.95
CA ALA A 29 2.62 -1.81 8.98
C ALA A 29 3.10 -1.59 7.55
N SER A 30 3.68 -0.42 7.26
CA SER A 30 4.25 -0.11 5.95
C SER A 30 5.49 -0.96 5.68
N ASP A 31 6.39 -1.11 6.68
CA ASP A 31 7.56 -2.00 6.62
C ASP A 31 7.17 -3.46 6.35
N ALA A 32 6.08 -3.93 6.95
CA ALA A 32 5.60 -5.30 6.70
C ALA A 32 5.18 -5.47 5.24
N VAL A 33 4.47 -4.51 4.65
CA VAL A 33 4.07 -4.59 3.24
C VAL A 33 5.26 -4.39 2.31
N GLU A 34 6.19 -3.49 2.60
CA GLU A 34 7.43 -3.34 1.84
C GLU A 34 8.31 -4.60 1.89
N HIS A 35 8.35 -5.27 3.04
CA HIS A 35 9.04 -6.54 3.17
C HIS A 35 8.42 -7.64 2.32
N LEU A 36 7.09 -7.71 2.27
CA LEU A 36 6.37 -8.63 1.39
C LEU A 36 6.59 -8.31 -0.09
N ASP A 37 6.58 -7.02 -0.45
CA ASP A 37 6.85 -6.53 -1.81
C ASP A 37 8.25 -6.97 -2.26
N ALA A 38 9.27 -6.83 -1.40
CA ALA A 38 10.64 -7.23 -1.68
C ALA A 38 10.82 -8.76 -1.76
N ILE A 39 10.27 -9.54 -0.81
CA ILE A 39 10.47 -11.00 -0.76
C ILE A 39 9.71 -11.71 -1.89
N TRP A 40 8.53 -11.20 -2.26
CA TRP A 40 7.71 -11.80 -3.31
C TRP A 40 7.92 -11.15 -4.68
N GLU A 41 8.91 -10.27 -4.80
CA GLU A 41 9.27 -9.55 -6.03
C GLU A 41 8.03 -8.95 -6.70
N ALA A 42 7.22 -8.27 -5.90
CA ALA A 42 5.94 -7.76 -6.35
C ALA A 42 6.12 -6.74 -7.48
N LYS A 43 5.24 -6.82 -8.46
CA LYS A 43 5.27 -5.98 -9.64
C LYS A 43 4.24 -4.87 -9.48
N GLN A 44 4.68 -3.62 -9.50
CA GLN A 44 3.77 -2.47 -9.54
C GLN A 44 2.84 -2.57 -10.77
N ILE A 45 1.54 -2.49 -10.52
CA ILE A 45 0.49 -2.55 -11.54
C ILE A 45 -0.29 -1.24 -11.67
N LEU A 46 -0.38 -0.46 -10.59
CA LEU A 46 -1.07 0.82 -10.57
C LEU A 46 -0.45 1.73 -9.50
N GLU A 47 -0.66 3.02 -9.67
CA GLU A 47 -0.28 4.06 -8.71
C GLU A 47 -1.38 5.14 -8.73
N ILE A 48 -1.82 5.57 -7.55
CA ILE A 48 -2.76 6.68 -7.37
C ILE A 48 -1.96 7.87 -6.81
N ASP A 49 -1.62 8.80 -7.68
CA ASP A 49 -0.83 10.01 -7.43
C ASP A 49 -1.64 11.31 -7.60
N ASP A 50 -2.98 11.21 -7.58
CA ASP A 50 -3.86 12.36 -7.78
C ASP A 50 -3.68 13.41 -6.67
N GLU A 51 -3.21 14.59 -7.06
CA GLU A 51 -2.93 15.72 -6.17
C GLU A 51 -4.15 16.19 -5.36
N SER A 52 -5.37 15.87 -5.81
CA SER A 52 -6.60 16.23 -5.08
C SER A 52 -6.78 15.45 -3.77
N TYR A 53 -6.00 14.39 -3.56
CA TYR A 53 -5.97 13.62 -2.32
C TYR A 53 -4.95 14.12 -1.30
N TYR A 54 -3.89 14.81 -1.72
CA TYR A 54 -2.74 15.11 -0.87
C TYR A 54 -2.54 16.62 -0.65
N ASP A 55 -2.28 16.99 0.61
CA ASP A 55 -1.80 18.33 0.95
C ASP A 55 -0.27 18.31 1.00
N TYR A 56 0.39 18.89 0.00
CA TYR A 56 1.86 18.91 -0.09
C TYR A 56 2.56 19.81 0.96
N GLN A 57 1.82 20.58 1.76
CA GLN A 57 2.40 21.25 2.92
C GLN A 57 2.60 20.28 4.09
N VAL A 58 1.74 19.24 4.16
CA VAL A 58 1.78 18.16 5.14
C VAL A 58 2.63 17.00 4.62
N ASN A 59 2.29 16.47 3.45
CA ASN A 59 2.96 15.35 2.79
C ASN A 59 3.90 15.87 1.71
N ARG A 60 5.07 16.33 2.13
CA ARG A 60 6.06 16.96 1.24
C ARG A 60 6.71 15.92 0.32
N PRO A 61 6.82 16.18 -0.99
CA PRO A 61 7.60 15.36 -1.89
C PRO A 61 9.06 15.29 -1.44
N VAL A 62 9.67 14.10 -1.55
CA VAL A 62 11.05 13.87 -1.13
C VAL A 62 11.96 13.75 -2.34
N ILE A 63 13.19 14.25 -2.23
CA ILE A 63 14.20 14.10 -3.27
C ILE A 63 14.99 12.82 -2.98
N ARG A 64 14.94 11.86 -3.90
CA ARG A 64 15.73 10.64 -3.83
C ARG A 64 16.91 10.74 -4.79
N GLN A 65 18.11 10.40 -4.32
CA GLN A 65 19.27 10.26 -5.19
C GLN A 65 19.37 8.82 -5.71
N VAL A 66 19.33 8.66 -7.03
CA VAL A 66 19.61 7.39 -7.71
C VAL A 66 20.99 7.49 -8.35
N ASP A 67 21.85 6.52 -8.01
CA ASP A 67 23.23 6.37 -8.51
C ASP A 67 24.11 7.63 -8.39
N GLY A 68 23.88 8.44 -7.35
CA GLY A 68 24.72 9.61 -7.02
C GLY A 68 24.56 10.83 -7.93
N VAL A 69 23.71 10.77 -8.98
CA VAL A 69 23.57 11.86 -9.96
C VAL A 69 22.11 12.25 -10.21
N THR A 70 21.21 11.27 -10.23
CA THR A 70 19.80 11.53 -10.55
C THR A 70 19.05 11.92 -9.29
N ARG A 71 18.54 13.15 -9.25
CA ARG A 71 17.58 13.61 -8.24
C ARG A 71 16.18 13.32 -8.76
N GLU A 72 15.58 12.25 -8.27
CA GLU A 72 14.18 11.94 -8.52
C GLU A 72 13.32 12.62 -7.46
N LEU A 73 12.21 13.25 -7.88
CA LEU A 73 11.22 13.79 -6.97
C LEU A 73 10.16 12.72 -6.77
N VAL A 74 10.04 12.21 -5.54
CA VAL A 74 9.06 11.20 -5.16
C VAL A 74 7.87 11.92 -4.52
N TRP A 75 6.72 11.80 -5.16
CA TRP A 75 5.46 12.36 -4.70
C TRP A 75 4.75 11.38 -3.76
N PRO A 76 3.95 11.86 -2.79
CA PRO A 76 3.09 10.97 -2.03
C PRO A 76 2.09 10.31 -2.98
N SER A 77 1.99 8.99 -2.92
CA SER A 77 1.11 8.20 -3.75
C SER A 77 0.68 6.93 -3.03
N MET A 78 -0.35 6.28 -3.57
CA MET A 78 -0.77 4.94 -3.16
C MET A 78 -0.34 3.96 -4.24
N ARG A 79 0.69 3.16 -3.94
CA ARG A 79 1.23 2.15 -4.85
C ARG A 79 0.46 0.85 -4.72
N ILE A 80 0.18 0.23 -5.85
CA ILE A 80 -0.55 -1.02 -5.93
C ILE A 80 0.30 -1.99 -6.74
N SER A 81 0.77 -3.05 -6.09
CA SER A 81 1.61 -4.09 -6.69
C SER A 81 0.93 -5.46 -6.61
N HIS A 82 1.32 -6.35 -7.52
CA HIS A 82 0.83 -7.73 -7.58
C HIS A 82 2.00 -8.68 -7.37
N CYS A 83 1.77 -9.72 -6.58
CA CYS A 83 2.69 -10.82 -6.42
C CYS A 83 1.96 -12.15 -6.24
N ARG A 84 2.73 -13.23 -6.36
CA ARG A 84 2.28 -14.57 -6.01
C ARG A 84 3.35 -15.22 -5.12
N PRO A 85 3.04 -15.48 -3.84
CA PRO A 85 4.00 -16.12 -2.94
C PRO A 85 4.48 -17.47 -3.47
N PRO A 86 5.77 -17.82 -3.30
CA PRO A 86 6.28 -19.13 -3.68
C PRO A 86 5.48 -20.27 -3.04
N GLY A 87 5.00 -21.21 -3.86
CA GLY A 87 4.22 -22.35 -3.40
C GLY A 87 2.73 -22.07 -3.14
N SER A 88 2.24 -20.86 -3.42
CA SER A 88 0.81 -20.50 -3.36
C SER A 88 0.23 -20.32 -4.77
N ASN A 89 -1.03 -20.71 -4.95
CA ASN A 89 -1.82 -20.39 -6.15
C ASN A 89 -2.65 -19.11 -5.98
N ARG A 90 -2.59 -18.46 -4.81
CA ARG A 90 -3.32 -17.22 -4.53
C ARG A 90 -2.58 -16.01 -5.05
N ASP A 91 -3.29 -15.13 -5.73
CA ASP A 91 -2.79 -13.82 -6.10
C ASP A 91 -2.87 -12.86 -4.90
N ILE A 92 -1.79 -12.13 -4.64
CA ILE A 92 -1.76 -11.10 -3.59
C ILE A 92 -1.58 -9.75 -4.26
N VAL A 93 -2.45 -8.82 -3.89
CA VAL A 93 -2.36 -7.41 -4.26
C VAL A 93 -1.92 -6.66 -3.02
N LEU A 94 -0.76 -6.02 -3.09
CA LEU A 94 -0.25 -5.16 -2.03
C LEU A 94 -0.62 -3.72 -2.36
N MET A 95 -1.13 -3.03 -1.35
CA MET A 95 -1.56 -1.64 -1.44
C MET A 95 -0.81 -0.87 -0.35
N ASN A 96 0.14 -0.02 -0.73
CA ASN A 96 0.96 0.72 0.22
C ASN A 96 1.12 2.18 -0.18
N GLY A 97 0.96 3.09 0.76
CA GLY A 97 1.20 4.51 0.53
C GLY A 97 0.64 5.42 1.59
N VAL A 98 0.77 6.72 1.35
CA VAL A 98 0.41 7.77 2.30
C VAL A 98 -1.10 7.91 2.44
N GLU A 99 -1.60 8.09 3.67
CA GLU A 99 -3.02 8.41 3.89
C GLU A 99 -3.42 9.72 3.18
N PRO A 100 -4.58 9.75 2.48
CA PRO A 100 -5.03 10.96 1.82
C PRO A 100 -5.38 12.04 2.88
N ASN A 101 -5.07 13.29 2.61
CA ASN A 101 -5.48 14.40 3.48
C ASN A 101 -6.93 14.84 3.19
N MET A 102 -7.39 14.66 1.96
CA MET A 102 -8.70 15.13 1.48
C MET A 102 -9.46 14.04 0.71
N ARG A 103 -10.76 14.27 0.48
CA ARG A 103 -11.61 13.44 -0.40
C ARG A 103 -11.62 11.93 -0.08
N TRP A 104 -11.51 11.56 1.21
CA TRP A 104 -11.49 10.16 1.68
C TRP A 104 -12.55 9.26 1.04
N ARG A 105 -13.80 9.75 0.92
CA ARG A 105 -14.89 8.98 0.30
C ARG A 105 -14.60 8.62 -1.16
N THR A 106 -14.02 9.55 -1.91
CA THR A 106 -13.66 9.35 -3.32
C THR A 106 -12.47 8.40 -3.43
N PHE A 107 -11.45 8.60 -2.60
CA PHE A 107 -10.28 7.73 -2.54
C PHE A 107 -10.65 6.27 -2.20
N CYS A 108 -11.49 6.05 -1.18
CA CYS A 108 -11.98 4.72 -0.84
C CYS A 108 -12.80 4.10 -1.98
N ALA A 109 -13.66 4.89 -2.65
CA ALA A 109 -14.43 4.40 -3.79
C ALA A 109 -13.52 3.98 -4.96
N GLU A 110 -12.44 4.70 -5.19
CA GLU A 110 -11.43 4.37 -6.20
C GLU A 110 -10.70 3.06 -5.86
N LEU A 111 -10.24 2.89 -4.61
CA LEU A 111 -9.62 1.64 -4.15
C LEU A 111 -10.58 0.45 -4.28
N LEU A 112 -11.85 0.62 -3.92
CA LEU A 112 -12.87 -0.42 -4.06
C LEU A 112 -13.13 -0.77 -5.54
N ALA A 113 -13.15 0.24 -6.43
CA ALA A 113 -13.29 0.00 -7.86
C ALA A 113 -12.09 -0.76 -8.45
N ILE A 114 -10.89 -0.54 -7.92
CA ILE A 114 -9.69 -1.30 -8.30
C ILE A 114 -9.79 -2.74 -7.78
N ALA A 115 -10.19 -2.93 -6.51
CA ALA A 115 -10.35 -4.24 -5.91
C ALA A 115 -11.40 -5.09 -6.65
N ASP A 116 -12.51 -4.47 -7.07
CA ASP A 116 -13.56 -5.11 -7.88
C ASP A 116 -13.02 -5.57 -9.24
N LYS A 117 -12.29 -4.70 -9.96
CA LYS A 117 -11.65 -5.05 -11.25
C LYS A 117 -10.62 -6.17 -11.14
N LEU A 118 -10.00 -6.33 -9.97
CA LEU A 118 -9.00 -7.36 -9.68
C LEU A 118 -9.62 -8.65 -9.11
N ASN A 119 -10.96 -8.76 -9.03
CA ASN A 119 -11.68 -9.91 -8.47
C ASN A 119 -11.26 -10.25 -7.02
N VAL A 120 -11.00 -9.23 -6.21
CA VAL A 120 -10.56 -9.39 -4.81
C VAL A 120 -11.69 -9.98 -3.97
N GLN A 121 -11.38 -11.06 -3.24
CA GLN A 121 -12.35 -11.73 -2.36
C GLN A 121 -12.17 -11.34 -0.89
N THR A 122 -11.00 -10.86 -0.51
CA THR A 122 -10.68 -10.52 0.88
C THR A 122 -9.73 -9.34 0.91
N VAL A 123 -10.03 -8.38 1.78
CA VAL A 123 -9.18 -7.22 2.05
C VAL A 123 -8.71 -7.32 3.49
N VAL A 124 -7.40 -7.28 3.69
CA VAL A 124 -6.74 -7.22 5.00
C VAL A 124 -6.06 -5.86 5.12
N ILE A 125 -6.48 -5.04 6.08
CA ILE A 125 -5.85 -3.76 6.36
C ILE A 125 -4.93 -3.95 7.56
N LEU A 126 -3.65 -3.66 7.37
CA LEU A 126 -2.65 -3.63 8.42
C LEU A 126 -2.58 -2.22 9.00
N GLY A 127 -2.69 -2.14 10.32
CA GLY A 127 -2.46 -0.92 11.08
C GLY A 127 -1.71 -1.28 12.36
N ALA A 128 -0.82 -0.40 12.78
CA ALA A 128 -0.09 -0.49 14.04
C ALA A 128 -0.54 0.68 14.94
N LEU A 129 -1.39 0.38 15.92
CA LEU A 129 -1.69 1.35 16.98
C LEU A 129 -0.64 1.23 18.09
N LEU A 130 -0.11 2.38 18.53
CA LEU A 130 0.59 2.51 19.81
C LEU A 130 -0.39 2.19 20.95
N ALA A 131 -0.39 0.94 21.39
CA ALA A 131 -0.98 0.54 22.66
C ALA A 131 0.13 0.56 23.72
N ASP A 132 -0.16 1.10 24.91
CA ASP A 132 0.75 1.06 26.07
C ASP A 132 1.06 -0.40 26.46
N THR A 133 2.08 -0.96 25.83
CA THR A 133 2.52 -2.35 26.03
C THR A 133 4.03 -2.37 26.26
N PRO A 134 4.52 -2.96 27.37
CA PRO A 134 5.96 -3.04 27.63
C PRO A 134 6.69 -3.78 26.51
N HIS A 135 7.86 -3.26 26.08
CA HIS A 135 8.75 -3.77 25.02
C HIS A 135 9.38 -5.17 25.30
N THR A 136 8.83 -5.90 26.26
CA THR A 136 9.26 -7.23 26.72
C THR A 136 8.19 -8.31 26.54
N ARG A 137 7.10 -8.03 25.79
CA ARG A 137 6.03 -9.00 25.51
C ARG A 137 5.66 -9.07 24.02
N PRO A 138 5.13 -10.21 23.54
CA PRO A 138 4.66 -10.37 22.16
C PRO A 138 3.56 -9.37 21.78
N VAL A 139 3.58 -8.90 20.52
CA VAL A 139 2.63 -7.91 19.99
C VAL A 139 1.20 -8.48 19.98
N PRO A 140 0.19 -7.82 20.59
CA PRO A 140 -1.20 -8.27 20.53
C PRO A 140 -1.82 -7.98 19.16
N GLY A 141 -2.40 -8.99 18.50
CA GLY A 141 -3.26 -8.79 17.33
C GLY A 141 -4.72 -8.62 17.74
N VAL A 142 -5.37 -7.52 17.34
CA VAL A 142 -6.83 -7.35 17.47
C VAL A 142 -7.50 -8.00 16.26
N ARG A 143 -8.38 -8.98 16.50
CA ARG A 143 -9.33 -9.49 15.50
C ARG A 143 -10.68 -8.80 15.69
N GLY A 144 -11.11 -8.00 14.71
CA GLY A 144 -12.51 -7.56 14.62
C GLY A 144 -13.39 -8.73 14.18
N GLY A 145 -14.52 -8.92 14.88
CA GLY A 145 -15.53 -9.93 14.57
C GLY A 145 -16.61 -9.43 13.63
#